data_AF-A0A6M0ALS0-F1
#
_entry.id   AF-A0A6M0ALS0-F1
#
_cell.length_a   1.000
_cell.length_b   1.000
_cell.length_c   1.000
_cell.angle_alpha   90.00
_cell.angle_beta   90.00
_cell.angle_gamma   90.00
#
_symmetry.space_group_name_H-M   'P 1'
#
loop_
_entity.id
_entity.type
_entity.pdbx_description
1 polymer ?
#
loop_
_entity_poly.entity_id
_entity_poly.type
_entity_poly.pdbx_seq_one_letter_code
_entity_poly.pdbx_strand_id
1 'polypeptide(L)' 'CDSNGTEIARGLVNYNSNELHKIRGRKSEQILTILGYKGAETVVHRDNLVLMN' A
#
# COMPACT_ATOMS: atom_id res chain seq x y z
N CYS A 1 -0.16 10.41 -4.41
CA CYS A 1 -0.10 11.88 -4.41
C CYS A 1 -0.25 12.39 -2.98
N ASP A 2 0.15 13.64 -2.74
CA ASP A 2 -0.20 14.37 -1.52
C ASP A 2 -1.69 14.76 -1.50
N SER A 3 -2.13 15.51 -0.49
CA SER A 3 -3.52 15.98 -0.38
C SER A 3 -3.94 16.98 -1.46
N ASN A 4 -2.99 17.60 -2.18
CA ASN A 4 -3.24 18.52 -3.29
C ASN A 4 -3.26 17.80 -4.64
N GLY A 5 -3.02 16.49 -4.68
CA GLY A 5 -2.94 15.71 -5.90
C GLY A 5 -1.55 15.68 -6.55
N THR A 6 -0.54 16.31 -5.95
CA THR A 6 0.85 16.28 -6.46
C THR A 6 1.42 14.88 -6.34
N GLU A 7 1.98 14.34 -7.42
CA GLU A 7 2.68 13.06 -7.38
C GLU A 7 3.95 13.19 -6.53
N ILE A 8 4.09 12.36 -5.48
CA ILE A 8 5.25 12.39 -4.57
C ILE A 8 6.18 11.18 -4.75
N ALA A 9 5.65 10.09 -5.30
CA ALA A 9 6.38 8.84 -5.50
C ALA A 9 5.60 7.89 -6.43
N ARG A 10 6.34 6.96 -7.04
CA ARG A 10 5.82 5.76 -7.71
C ARG A 10 6.50 4.52 -7.18
N GLY A 11 5.82 3.39 -7.20
CA GLY A 11 6.43 2.12 -6.82
C GLY A 11 5.61 0.90 -7.15
N LEU A 12 6.23 -0.27 -6.97
CA LEU A 12 5.57 -1.56 -7.16
C LEU A 12 4.68 -1.90 -5.96
N VAL A 13 3.41 -2.17 -6.21
CA VAL A 13 2.42 -2.43 -5.17
C VAL A 13 2.25 -3.93 -4.92
N ASN A 14 2.16 -4.31 -3.65
CA ASN A 14 2.02 -5.72 -3.22
C ASN A 14 0.57 -6.22 -3.18
N TYR A 15 -0.40 -5.31 -3.30
CA TYR A 15 -1.83 -5.58 -3.19
C TYR A 15 -2.58 -4.97 -4.37
N ASN A 16 -3.61 -5.64 -4.85
CA ASN A 16 -4.44 -5.08 -5.91
C ASN A 16 -5.37 -3.98 -5.37
N SER A 17 -5.98 -3.22 -6.28
CA SER A 17 -6.84 -2.06 -5.94
C SER A 17 -7.99 -2.41 -5.00
N ASN A 18 -8.62 -3.57 -5.16
CA ASN A 18 -9.74 -4.01 -4.33
C ASN A 18 -9.28 -4.33 -2.89
N GLU A 19 -8.12 -4.97 -2.75
CA GLU A 19 -7.53 -5.27 -1.45
C GLU A 19 -7.10 -3.99 -0.74
N LEU A 20 -6.44 -3.08 -1.46
CA LEU A 20 -6.04 -1.77 -0.93
C LEU A 20 -7.23 -0.97 -0.39
N HIS A 21 -8.40 -1.07 -1.03
CA HIS A 21 -9.62 -0.43 -0.54
C HIS A 21 -10.06 -1.00 0.82
N LYS A 22 -9.95 -2.33 1.02
CA LYS A 22 -10.33 -3.00 2.27
C LYS A 22 -9.38 -2.71 3.43
N ILE A 23 -8.08 -2.60 3.16
CA ILE A 23 -7.04 -2.48 4.20
C ILE A 23 -6.57 -1.04 4.44
N ARG A 24 -7.08 -0.05 3.70
CA ARG A 24 -6.73 1.36 3.89
C ARG A 24 -7.01 1.80 5.33
N GLY A 25 -6.00 2.38 5.98
CA GLY A 25 -6.10 2.87 7.37
C GLY A 25 -6.13 1.78 8.44
N ARG A 26 -5.86 0.52 8.09
CA ARG A 26 -5.78 -0.61 9.02
C ARG A 26 -4.33 -0.88 9.40
N LYS A 27 -4.11 -1.43 10.60
CA LYS A 27 -2.78 -1.88 11.01
C LYS A 27 -2.41 -3.15 10.25
N SER A 28 -1.12 -3.34 9.99
CA SER A 28 -0.63 -4.50 9.22
C SER A 28 -1.05 -5.84 9.83
N GLU A 29 -1.16 -5.95 11.16
CA GLU A 29 -1.60 -7.19 11.81
C GLU A 29 -3.07 -7.55 11.49
N GLN A 30 -3.87 -6.58 11.05
CA GLN A 30 -5.29 -6.77 10.70
C GLN A 30 -5.48 -7.28 9.27
N ILE A 31 -4.44 -7.21 8.41
CA ILE A 31 -4.54 -7.56 6.99
C ILE A 31 -4.93 -9.03 6.81
N LEU A 32 -4.33 -9.94 7.58
CA LEU A 32 -4.64 -11.37 7.55
C LEU A 32 -6.13 -11.63 7.78
N THR A 33 -6.71 -10.96 8.79
CA THR A 33 -8.13 -11.10 9.14
C THR A 33 -9.04 -10.53 8.05
N ILE A 34 -8.64 -9.43 7.40
CA ILE A 34 -9.47 -8.73 6.40
C ILE A 34 -9.43 -9.43 5.03
N LEU A 35 -8.27 -9.96 4.63
CA LEU A 35 -8.06 -10.56 3.31
C LEU A 35 -8.15 -12.09 3.32
N GLY A 36 -8.02 -12.72 4.49
CA GLY A 36 -8.08 -14.17 4.64
C GLY A 36 -6.79 -14.90 4.31
N TYR A 37 -5.68 -14.18 4.09
CA TYR A 37 -4.37 -14.76 3.82
C TYR A 37 -3.24 -13.90 4.40
N LYS A 38 -2.09 -14.52 4.64
CA LYS A 38 -0.90 -13.79 5.12
C LYS A 38 -0.30 -13.01 3.96
N GLY A 39 -0.58 -11.71 3.93
CA GLY A 39 -0.06 -10.79 2.91
C GLY A 39 1.37 -10.32 3.18
N ALA A 40 1.87 -9.48 2.27
CA ALA A 40 3.15 -8.76 2.42
C ALA A 40 3.11 -7.75 3.59
N GLU A 41 4.25 -7.49 4.22
CA GLU A 41 4.29 -6.59 5.38
C GLU A 41 4.06 -5.11 5.03
N THR A 42 4.23 -4.73 3.76
CA THR A 42 4.13 -3.36 3.26
C THR A 42 3.25 -3.28 2.02
N VAL A 43 2.60 -2.14 1.80
CA VAL A 43 1.82 -1.85 0.59
C VAL A 43 2.72 -1.61 -0.62
N VAL A 44 3.74 -0.77 -0.43
CA VAL A 44 4.87 -0.58 -1.34
C VAL A 44 6.13 -0.66 -0.48
N HIS A 45 7.05 -1.55 -0.84
CA HIS A 45 8.34 -1.63 -0.15
C HIS A 45 9.23 -0.45 -0.54
N ARG A 46 10.07 0.05 0.37
CA ARG A 46 10.94 1.22 0.10
C ARG A 46 11.90 1.00 -1.07
N ASP A 47 12.39 -0.23 -1.23
CA ASP A 47 13.31 -0.58 -2.32
C ASP A 47 12.62 -0.58 -3.69
N ASN A 48 11.28 -0.69 -3.67
CA ASN A 48 10.44 -0.64 -4.85
C ASN A 48 9.74 0.71 -5.01
N LEU A 49 10.18 1.76 -4.29
CA LEU A 49 9.61 3.10 -4.30
C LEU A 49 10.65 4.11 -4.83
N VAL A 50 10.22 4.94 -5.78
CA VAL A 50 10.99 6.07 -6.31
C VAL A 50 10.26 7.36 -5.97
N LEU A 51 10.97 8.31 -5.35
CA LEU A 51 10.44 9.64 -5.06
C LEU A 51 10.45 10.49 -6.34
N MET A 52 9.44 11.35 -6.49
CA MET A 52 9.43 12.36 -7.54
C MET A 52 10.03 13.66 -6.98
N ASN A 53 10.84 14.32 -7.80
CA ASN A 53 11.37 15.66 -7.49
C ASN A 53 10.36 16.75 -7.84
#